data_AF-A0A6A3A5S2-F1
#
_entry.id   AF-A0A6A3A5S2-F1
#
_cell.length_a   1.000
_cell.length_b   1.000
_cell.length_c   1.000
_cell.angle_alpha   90.00
_cell.angle_beta   90.00
_cell.angle_gamma   90.00
#
_symmetry.space_group_name_H-M   'P 1'
#
loop_
_entity.id
_entity.type
_entity.pdbx_description
1 polymer ?
#
loop_
_entity_poly.entity_id
_entity_poly.type
_entity_poly.pdbx_seq_one_letter_code
_entity_poly.pdbx_strand_id
1 'polypeptide(L)'
;MSEHETGDPKKTQHLVSLDGAKERLHLFTAELLDEGCFDSIVDGCQGVFHTASAVIFSATHPQHWHMASKTLAEEAAWKFAKANGIDLVVLNPGFMFGPLLQPALNATSDVVIGFTKGTLFNGENTFPSSTYWLVDVRDVAYARIQAFEVPSAAGRYCLVQQVAPFQEILKTLNQLYPTLGLQSKCEEDGKPVERIFKVSQEKARSLGVSFIPWELGLREIIESLKEKGFLSI
;
A
#
# COMPACT_ATOMS: atom_id res chain seq x y z
N MET A 1 12.00 8.08 -25.98
CA MET A 1 10.61 8.44 -25.63
C MET A 1 10.52 8.28 -24.12
N SER A 2 10.27 9.35 -23.37
CA SER A 2 10.31 9.31 -21.90
C SER A 2 9.13 8.49 -21.38
N GLU A 3 9.36 7.70 -20.33
CA GLU A 3 8.36 6.80 -19.75
C GLU A 3 7.26 7.54 -18.97
N HIS A 4 7.17 8.87 -19.02
CA HIS A 4 6.38 9.69 -18.09
C HIS A 4 5.28 10.54 -18.76
N GLU A 5 4.86 10.18 -19.96
CA GLU A 5 3.85 10.94 -20.69
C GLU A 5 2.43 10.59 -20.21
N THR A 6 1.66 11.63 -19.89
CA THR A 6 0.21 11.55 -19.60
C THR A 6 -0.60 11.02 -20.78
N GLY A 7 0.00 10.99 -21.98
CA GLY A 7 -0.60 10.46 -23.20
C GLY A 7 -0.63 8.93 -23.31
N ASP A 8 0.05 8.16 -22.45
CA ASP A 8 0.03 6.69 -22.49
C ASP A 8 -1.25 6.14 -21.86
N PRO A 9 -2.22 5.61 -22.64
CA PRO A 9 -3.47 5.09 -22.09
C PRO A 9 -3.24 3.88 -21.18
N LYS A 10 -2.15 3.13 -21.33
CA LYS A 10 -1.85 2.02 -20.41
C LYS A 10 -1.61 2.53 -18.98
N LYS A 11 -1.08 3.75 -18.85
CA LYS A 11 -0.80 4.41 -17.57
C LYS A 11 -1.95 5.28 -17.08
N THR A 12 -2.75 5.86 -17.97
CA THR A 12 -3.74 6.88 -17.57
C THR A 12 -5.19 6.45 -17.74
N GLN A 13 -5.50 5.43 -18.55
CA GLN A 13 -6.89 5.05 -18.86
C GLN A 13 -7.70 4.72 -17.60
N HIS A 14 -7.09 4.01 -16.65
CA HIS A 14 -7.76 3.62 -15.40
C HIS A 14 -8.09 4.81 -14.49
N LEU A 15 -7.45 5.97 -14.67
CA LEU A 15 -7.75 7.21 -13.97
C LEU A 15 -8.83 8.02 -14.71
N VAL A 16 -8.65 8.22 -16.02
CA VAL A 16 -9.61 9.03 -16.82
C VAL A 16 -10.96 8.34 -17.03
N SER A 17 -11.05 7.03 -16.75
CA SER A 17 -12.32 6.28 -16.78
C SER A 17 -13.10 6.37 -15.47
N LEU A 18 -12.54 6.98 -14.42
CA LEU A 18 -13.25 7.17 -13.15
C LEU A 18 -14.41 8.15 -13.31
N ASP A 19 -15.46 7.95 -12.51
CA ASP A 19 -16.59 8.87 -12.48
C ASP A 19 -16.16 10.28 -12.07
N GLY A 20 -16.63 11.29 -12.80
CA GLY A 20 -16.25 12.68 -12.61
C GLY A 20 -14.83 13.07 -13.08
N ALA A 21 -14.05 12.13 -13.64
CA ALA A 21 -12.69 12.42 -14.09
C ALA A 21 -12.66 13.35 -15.31
N LYS A 22 -13.62 13.22 -16.24
CA LYS A 22 -13.69 14.07 -17.43
C LYS A 22 -13.87 15.55 -17.10
N GLU A 23 -14.51 15.83 -15.97
CA GLU A 23 -14.85 17.18 -15.53
C GLU A 23 -13.82 17.77 -14.56
N ARG A 24 -13.13 16.94 -13.78
CA ARG A 24 -12.34 17.40 -12.62
C ARG A 24 -10.93 16.82 -12.50
N LEU A 25 -10.56 15.82 -13.32
CA LEU A 25 -9.21 15.25 -13.29
C LEU A 25 -8.33 15.96 -14.32
N HIS A 26 -7.25 16.58 -13.84
CA HIS A 26 -6.22 17.17 -14.67
C HIS A 26 -4.93 16.38 -14.50
N LEU A 27 -4.40 15.83 -15.59
CA LEU A 27 -3.16 15.06 -15.58
C LEU A 27 -1.98 15.96 -15.98
N PHE A 28 -0.94 15.95 -15.17
CA PHE A 28 0.32 16.67 -15.40
C PHE A 28 1.49 15.68 -15.43
N THR A 29 2.50 15.97 -16.25
CA THR A 29 3.76 15.22 -16.23
C THR A 29 4.70 15.90 -15.23
N ALA A 30 5.23 15.12 -14.28
CA ALA A 30 6.22 15.55 -13.30
C ALA A 30 7.10 14.35 -12.90
N GLU A 31 8.35 14.60 -12.53
CA GLU A 31 9.30 13.58 -12.08
C GLU A 31 9.83 13.93 -10.70
N LEU A 32 9.83 12.98 -9.77
CA LEU A 32 10.07 13.25 -8.35
C LEU A 32 11.46 13.84 -8.06
N LEU A 33 12.43 13.51 -8.91
CA LEU A 33 13.82 13.96 -8.77
C LEU A 33 14.13 15.23 -9.58
N ASP A 34 13.19 15.71 -10.39
CA ASP A 34 13.35 16.93 -11.16
C ASP A 34 12.93 18.12 -10.29
N GLU A 35 13.92 18.94 -9.90
CA GLU A 35 13.71 20.10 -9.03
C GLU A 35 12.72 21.11 -9.68
N GLY A 36 11.77 21.61 -8.89
CA GLY A 36 10.77 22.60 -9.33
C GLY A 36 9.65 22.04 -10.21
N CYS A 37 9.64 20.75 -10.56
CA CYS A 37 8.61 20.21 -11.47
C CYS A 37 7.18 20.22 -10.90
N PHE A 38 7.04 20.35 -9.57
CA PHE A 38 5.74 20.46 -8.89
C PHE A 38 5.32 21.90 -8.62
N ASP A 39 6.18 22.91 -8.80
CA ASP A 39 5.93 24.29 -8.36
C ASP A 39 4.63 24.87 -8.94
N SER A 40 4.45 24.69 -10.25
CA SER A 40 3.22 25.13 -10.94
C SER A 40 2.01 24.22 -10.69
N ILE A 41 2.23 22.95 -10.35
CA ILE A 41 1.17 21.96 -10.14
C ILE A 41 0.49 22.19 -8.79
N VAL A 42 1.27 22.56 -7.76
CA VAL A 42 0.74 22.83 -6.42
C VAL A 42 0.18 24.24 -6.28
N ASP A 43 0.52 25.16 -7.19
CA ASP A 43 -0.03 26.51 -7.17
C ASP A 43 -1.56 26.50 -7.31
N GLY A 44 -2.24 27.27 -6.45
CA GLY A 44 -3.70 27.28 -6.35
C GLY A 44 -4.33 26.05 -5.67
N CYS A 45 -3.57 25.03 -5.27
CA CYS A 45 -4.10 23.91 -4.50
C CYS A 45 -4.29 24.27 -3.02
N GLN A 46 -5.44 23.90 -2.45
CA GLN A 46 -5.71 24.09 -1.02
C GLN A 46 -5.08 22.99 -0.14
N GLY A 47 -4.69 21.88 -0.76
CA GLY A 47 -4.09 20.72 -0.10
C GLY A 47 -3.33 19.87 -1.09
N VAL A 48 -2.32 19.15 -0.61
CA VAL A 48 -1.47 18.28 -1.43
C VAL A 48 -1.39 16.91 -0.79
N PHE A 49 -1.73 15.87 -1.54
CA PHE A 49 -1.52 14.48 -1.14
C PHE A 49 -0.23 13.93 -1.76
N HIS A 50 0.87 13.97 -1.01
CA HIS A 50 2.12 13.36 -1.45
C HIS A 50 2.10 11.83 -1.21
N THR A 51 1.82 11.07 -2.27
CA THR A 51 1.77 9.59 -2.23
C THR A 51 2.93 8.93 -2.99
N ALA A 52 3.55 9.67 -3.91
CA ALA A 52 4.59 9.16 -4.79
C ALA A 52 5.85 8.78 -4.02
N SER A 53 6.30 7.55 -4.21
CA SER A 53 7.60 7.08 -3.72
C SER A 53 7.98 5.80 -4.43
N ALA A 54 9.27 5.63 -4.68
CA ALA A 54 9.80 4.34 -5.09
C ALA A 54 9.52 3.28 -4.01
N VAL A 55 9.13 2.09 -4.46
CA VAL A 55 8.98 0.88 -3.62
C VAL A 55 9.94 -0.15 -4.21
N ILE A 56 11.06 -0.36 -3.51
CA ILE A 56 12.14 -1.24 -3.96
C ILE A 56 12.33 -2.30 -2.89
N PHE A 57 12.09 -3.56 -3.25
CA PHE A 57 12.40 -4.73 -2.44
C PHE A 57 13.68 -5.36 -2.98
N SER A 58 14.73 -5.45 -2.16
CA SER A 58 16.02 -6.02 -2.55
C SER A 58 16.18 -7.44 -2.00
N ALA A 59 16.40 -8.44 -2.84
CA ALA A 59 16.56 -9.84 -2.42
C ALA A 59 17.68 -10.06 -1.38
N THR A 60 18.72 -9.20 -1.36
CA THR A 60 19.85 -9.36 -0.44
C THR A 60 19.61 -8.74 0.94
N HIS A 61 18.68 -7.79 1.06
CA HIS A 61 18.35 -7.08 2.31
C HIS A 61 16.86 -6.67 2.30
N PRO A 62 15.91 -7.63 2.38
CA PRO A 62 14.58 -7.46 1.79
C PRO A 62 13.69 -6.37 2.35
N GLN A 63 14.01 -5.80 3.52
CA GLN A 63 13.10 -4.84 4.16
C GLN A 63 13.83 -3.64 4.81
N HIS A 64 15.13 -3.73 5.12
CA HIS A 64 15.79 -2.74 5.97
C HIS A 64 16.02 -1.40 5.27
N TRP A 65 16.44 -1.39 4.01
CA TRP A 65 16.70 -0.13 3.29
C TRP A 65 15.44 0.63 2.94
N HIS A 66 14.38 -0.09 2.56
CA HIS A 66 13.10 0.54 2.30
C HIS A 66 12.54 1.16 3.59
N MET A 67 12.53 0.42 4.70
CA MET A 67 12.10 0.94 6.00
C MET A 67 12.94 2.14 6.45
N ALA A 68 14.28 2.04 6.36
CA ALA A 68 15.17 3.15 6.72
C ALA A 68 14.92 4.39 5.86
N SER A 69 14.77 4.22 4.55
CA SER A 69 14.45 5.31 3.62
C SER A 69 13.12 5.98 3.96
N LYS A 70 12.08 5.21 4.28
CA LYS A 70 10.76 5.74 4.68
C LYS A 70 10.81 6.50 6.00
N THR A 71 11.56 6.00 6.99
CA THR A 71 11.77 6.71 8.26
C THR A 71 12.47 8.04 8.04
N LEU A 72 13.59 8.05 7.31
CA LEU A 72 14.35 9.27 7.03
C LEU A 72 13.55 10.28 6.21
N ALA A 73 12.74 9.81 5.24
CA ALA A 73 11.86 10.67 4.47
C ALA A 73 10.78 11.34 5.34
N GLU A 74 10.18 10.61 6.28
CA GLU A 74 9.20 11.17 7.21
C GLU A 74 9.84 12.21 8.15
N GLU A 75 11.02 11.92 8.69
CA GLU A 75 11.77 12.85 9.54
C GLU A 75 12.12 14.16 8.79
N ALA A 76 12.57 14.04 7.53
CA ALA A 76 12.85 15.18 6.67
C ALA A 76 11.59 16.01 6.39
N ALA A 77 10.46 15.35 6.08
CA ALA A 77 9.19 16.01 5.85
C ALA A 77 8.71 16.79 7.08
N TRP A 78 8.78 16.19 8.28
CA TRP A 78 8.43 16.88 9.53
C TRP A 78 9.33 18.09 9.81
N LYS A 79 10.65 17.94 9.63
CA LYS A 79 11.60 19.03 9.82
C LYS A 79 11.32 20.18 8.86
N PHE A 80 11.08 19.87 7.59
CA PHE A 80 10.78 20.86 6.57
C PHE A 80 9.43 21.55 6.83
N ALA A 81 8.38 20.80 7.12
CA ALA A 81 7.06 21.35 7.38
C ALA A 81 7.08 22.31 8.57
N LYS A 82 7.72 21.91 9.67
CA LYS A 82 7.90 22.76 10.86
C LYS A 82 8.68 24.04 10.54
N ALA A 83 9.75 23.95 9.76
CA ALA A 83 10.59 25.09 9.41
C ALA A 83 9.87 26.10 8.50
N ASN A 84 8.90 25.65 7.71
CA ASN A 84 8.20 26.46 6.71
C ASN A 84 6.73 26.74 7.05
N GLY A 85 6.27 26.37 8.25
CA GLY A 85 4.89 26.63 8.68
C GLY A 85 3.82 25.86 7.89
N ILE A 86 4.17 24.68 7.36
CA ILE A 86 3.24 23.80 6.63
C ILE A 86 2.54 22.90 7.64
N ASP A 87 1.21 22.84 7.57
CA ASP A 87 0.43 21.85 8.31
C ASP A 87 0.59 20.47 7.66
N LEU A 88 1.08 19.50 8.42
CA LEU A 88 1.43 18.17 7.95
C LEU A 88 0.74 17.10 8.80
N VAL A 89 0.06 16.19 8.12
CA VAL A 89 -0.47 14.94 8.68
C VAL A 89 0.15 13.77 7.94
N VAL A 90 0.63 12.77 8.68
CA VAL A 90 1.25 11.57 8.11
C VAL A 90 0.37 10.34 8.38
N LEU A 91 0.14 9.55 7.33
CA LEU A 91 -0.55 8.27 7.43
C LEU A 91 0.46 7.15 7.18
N ASN A 92 0.53 6.19 8.09
CA ASN A 92 1.45 5.07 8.08
C ASN A 92 0.65 3.76 7.87
N PRO A 93 0.36 3.38 6.61
CA PRO A 93 -0.36 2.15 6.31
C PRO A 93 0.53 0.91 6.41
N GLY A 94 -0.09 -0.21 6.74
CA GLY A 94 0.50 -1.53 6.60
C GLY A 94 0.53 -2.05 5.15
N PHE A 95 0.74 -3.36 5.03
CA PHE A 95 0.55 -4.14 3.80
C PHE A 95 -0.90 -4.04 3.31
N MET A 96 -1.06 -3.55 2.07
CA MET A 96 -2.36 -3.25 1.50
C MET A 96 -2.97 -4.44 0.74
N PHE A 97 -4.19 -4.80 1.10
CA PHE A 97 -5.07 -5.65 0.30
C PHE A 97 -6.16 -4.80 -0.38
N GLY A 98 -7.03 -5.46 -1.15
CA GLY A 98 -8.15 -4.85 -1.84
C GLY A 98 -8.00 -4.84 -3.37
N PRO A 99 -9.05 -4.39 -4.08
CA PRO A 99 -9.13 -4.49 -5.53
C PRO A 99 -8.12 -3.58 -6.25
N LEU A 100 -7.65 -4.01 -7.42
CA LEU A 100 -6.76 -3.23 -8.28
C LEU A 100 -7.59 -2.36 -9.23
N LEU A 101 -7.36 -1.05 -9.19
CA LEU A 101 -7.89 -0.14 -10.20
C LEU A 101 -7.04 -0.18 -11.48
N GLN A 102 -5.72 -0.12 -11.32
CA GLN A 102 -4.77 -0.09 -12.42
C GLN A 102 -4.64 -1.44 -13.15
N PRO A 103 -4.30 -1.45 -14.45
CA PRO A 103 -4.15 -2.68 -15.24
C PRO A 103 -2.78 -3.36 -15.06
N ALA A 104 -1.93 -2.89 -14.14
CA ALA A 104 -0.57 -3.37 -13.93
C ALA A 104 -0.35 -3.80 -12.48
N LEU A 105 0.56 -4.74 -12.26
CA LEU A 105 0.97 -5.15 -10.93
C LEU A 105 1.76 -4.02 -10.26
N ASN A 106 1.46 -3.77 -8.99
CA ASN A 106 2.36 -3.08 -8.08
C ASN A 106 3.11 -4.12 -7.23
N ALA A 107 4.14 -3.67 -6.52
CA ALA A 107 4.99 -4.57 -5.74
C ALA A 107 4.22 -5.36 -4.67
N THR A 108 3.18 -4.78 -4.06
CA THR A 108 2.30 -5.46 -3.10
C THR A 108 1.47 -6.56 -3.75
N SER A 109 0.87 -6.31 -4.92
CA SER A 109 0.10 -7.31 -5.65
C SER A 109 0.96 -8.48 -6.16
N ASP A 110 2.22 -8.22 -6.49
CA ASP A 110 3.18 -9.28 -6.86
C ASP A 110 3.46 -10.22 -5.67
N VAL A 111 3.59 -9.66 -4.46
CA VAL A 111 3.68 -10.45 -3.22
C VAL A 111 2.44 -11.31 -3.00
N VAL A 112 1.24 -10.78 -3.28
CA VAL A 112 0.00 -11.55 -3.14
C VAL A 112 -0.06 -12.72 -4.13
N ILE A 113 0.43 -12.56 -5.36
CA ILE A 113 0.60 -13.68 -6.29
C ILE A 113 1.56 -14.72 -5.70
N GLY A 114 2.65 -14.28 -5.07
CA GLY A 114 3.54 -15.17 -4.31
C GLY A 114 2.79 -15.98 -3.26
N PHE A 115 1.92 -15.35 -2.48
CA PHE A 115 1.12 -16.04 -1.46
C PHE A 115 0.28 -17.17 -2.04
N THR A 116 -0.31 -16.98 -3.24
CA THR A 116 -1.10 -18.02 -3.92
C THR A 116 -0.27 -19.19 -4.47
N LYS A 117 1.05 -19.07 -4.48
CA LYS A 117 1.99 -20.13 -4.86
C LYS A 117 2.70 -20.73 -3.65
N GLY A 118 2.43 -20.21 -2.45
CA GLY A 118 3.14 -20.58 -1.23
C GLY A 118 4.60 -20.09 -1.22
N THR A 119 4.94 -19.07 -2.01
CA THR A 119 6.31 -18.53 -2.15
C THR A 119 6.35 -17.03 -1.82
N LEU A 120 7.50 -16.51 -1.38
CA LEU A 120 7.75 -15.05 -1.40
C LEU A 120 8.57 -14.66 -2.64
N PHE A 121 8.81 -13.35 -2.80
CA PHE A 121 9.52 -12.70 -3.91
C PHE A 121 10.48 -13.61 -4.69
N ASN A 122 10.36 -13.63 -6.03
CA ASN A 122 11.23 -14.37 -6.95
C ASN A 122 11.28 -15.90 -6.81
N GLY A 123 10.36 -16.53 -6.07
CA GLY A 123 10.29 -17.98 -5.95
C GLY A 123 11.34 -18.59 -5.02
N GLU A 124 11.98 -17.77 -4.17
CA GLU A 124 12.86 -18.25 -3.11
C GLU A 124 12.03 -18.78 -1.92
N ASN A 125 12.42 -19.96 -1.41
CA ASN A 125 11.67 -20.75 -0.41
C ASN A 125 11.99 -20.38 1.06
N THR A 126 12.64 -19.26 1.34
CA THR A 126 13.11 -18.97 2.71
C THR A 126 12.16 -18.03 3.45
N PHE A 127 11.48 -18.60 4.45
CA PHE A 127 10.62 -17.92 5.40
C PHE A 127 11.43 -17.45 6.62
N PRO A 128 11.79 -16.16 6.78
CA PRO A 128 11.76 -15.60 8.12
C PRO A 128 10.28 -15.46 8.49
N SER A 129 9.88 -15.98 9.65
CA SER A 129 8.52 -15.89 10.20
C SER A 129 7.95 -14.47 10.06
N SER A 130 7.28 -14.19 8.95
CA SER A 130 6.93 -12.82 8.59
C SER A 130 5.53 -12.52 9.05
N THR A 131 5.44 -11.64 10.04
CA THR A 131 4.21 -11.02 10.49
C THR A 131 3.86 -9.86 9.52
N TYR A 132 2.61 -9.79 9.08
CA TYR A 132 2.12 -8.72 8.21
C TYR A 132 1.13 -7.80 8.94
N TRP A 133 1.26 -6.50 8.75
CA TRP A 133 0.31 -5.49 9.20
C TRP A 133 -0.68 -5.22 8.09
N LEU A 134 -1.92 -5.69 8.20
CA LEU A 134 -2.88 -5.73 7.10
C LEU A 134 -3.81 -4.53 7.11
N VAL A 135 -4.11 -3.97 5.94
CA VAL A 135 -5.10 -2.90 5.76
C VAL A 135 -5.70 -2.94 4.36
N ASP A 136 -6.95 -2.51 4.19
CA ASP A 136 -7.56 -2.39 2.86
C ASP A 136 -7.18 -1.06 2.19
N VAL A 137 -6.88 -1.07 0.89
CA VAL A 137 -6.51 0.12 0.12
C VAL A 137 -7.58 1.22 0.18
N ARG A 138 -8.86 0.84 0.28
CA ARG A 138 -9.99 1.80 0.39
C ARG A 138 -10.01 2.48 1.76
N ASP A 139 -9.65 1.78 2.84
CA ASP A 139 -9.49 2.40 4.16
C ASP A 139 -8.38 3.44 4.14
N VAL A 140 -7.28 3.16 3.44
CA VAL A 140 -6.17 4.12 3.29
C VAL A 140 -6.59 5.34 2.47
N ALA A 141 -7.31 5.14 1.36
CA ALA A 141 -7.83 6.24 0.55
C ALA A 141 -8.80 7.12 1.34
N TYR A 142 -9.75 6.50 2.04
CA TYR A 142 -10.71 7.21 2.89
C TYR A 142 -10.00 7.97 4.03
N ALA A 143 -9.07 7.33 4.73
CA ALA A 143 -8.32 7.96 5.82
C ALA A 143 -7.53 9.19 5.34
N ARG A 144 -6.97 9.18 4.12
CA ARG A 144 -6.27 10.35 3.55
C ARG A 144 -7.23 11.52 3.38
N ILE A 145 -8.40 11.29 2.78
CA ILE A 145 -9.42 12.33 2.60
C ILE A 145 -9.82 12.90 3.96
N GLN A 146 -10.15 12.03 4.93
CA GLN A 146 -10.57 12.46 6.26
C GLN A 146 -9.46 13.18 7.04
N ALA A 147 -8.20 12.75 6.91
CA ALA A 147 -7.07 13.43 7.53
C ALA A 147 -6.87 14.86 7.00
N PHE A 148 -7.29 15.15 5.77
CA PHE A 148 -7.27 16.49 5.20
C PHE A 148 -8.53 17.30 5.59
N GLU A 149 -9.70 16.68 5.56
CA GLU A 149 -10.99 17.36 5.79
C GLU A 149 -11.29 17.65 7.27
N VAL A 150 -10.81 16.81 8.20
CA VAL A 150 -11.05 16.97 9.63
C VAL A 150 -10.08 18.02 10.21
N PRO A 151 -10.54 19.20 10.64
CA PRO A 151 -9.64 20.29 11.03
C PRO A 151 -8.80 20.01 12.28
N SER A 152 -9.19 19.03 13.09
CA SER A 152 -8.44 18.59 14.28
C SER A 152 -7.47 17.45 14.00
N ALA A 153 -7.37 16.97 12.76
CA ALA A 153 -6.42 15.94 12.39
C ALA A 153 -4.99 16.47 12.51
N ALA A 154 -4.13 15.73 13.21
CA ALA A 154 -2.75 16.17 13.46
C ALA A 154 -1.81 14.99 13.71
N GLY A 155 -0.54 15.15 13.34
CA GLY A 155 0.51 14.17 13.64
C GLY A 155 0.42 12.92 12.77
N ARG A 156 0.65 11.76 13.38
CA ARG A 156 0.80 10.46 12.69
C ARG A 156 -0.40 9.54 12.90
N TYR A 157 -0.81 8.79 11.90
CA TYR A 157 -1.94 7.86 11.93
C TYR A 157 -1.52 6.47 11.45
N CYS A 158 -1.54 5.47 12.34
CA CYS A 158 -1.34 4.08 11.94
C CYS A 158 -2.61 3.54 11.26
N LEU A 159 -2.46 2.98 10.06
CA LEU A 159 -3.55 2.33 9.34
C LEU A 159 -3.26 0.83 9.23
N VAL A 160 -3.68 0.09 10.26
CA VAL A 160 -3.51 -1.36 10.38
C VAL A 160 -4.78 -1.95 11.01
N GLN A 161 -5.49 -2.77 10.24
CA GLN A 161 -6.70 -3.47 10.67
C GLN A 161 -6.37 -4.72 11.48
N GLN A 162 -5.40 -5.52 11.04
CA GLN A 162 -5.00 -6.77 11.69
C GLN A 162 -3.50 -6.98 11.57
N VAL A 163 -2.90 -7.63 12.57
CA VAL A 163 -1.51 -8.12 12.50
C VAL A 163 -1.57 -9.64 12.41
N ALA A 164 -1.21 -10.20 11.26
CA ALA A 164 -1.41 -11.61 10.94
C ALA A 164 -0.07 -12.27 10.56
N PRO A 165 0.29 -13.42 11.17
CA PRO A 165 1.36 -14.27 10.66
C PRO A 165 1.02 -14.76 9.26
N PHE A 166 2.05 -14.98 8.44
CA PHE A 166 1.88 -15.54 7.10
C PHE A 166 1.04 -16.84 7.07
N GLN A 167 1.15 -17.68 8.10
CA GLN A 167 0.37 -18.92 8.19
C GLN A 167 -1.13 -18.71 8.33
N GLU A 168 -1.54 -17.62 8.97
CA GLU A 168 -2.95 -17.23 9.04
C GLU A 168 -3.46 -16.78 7.67
N ILE A 169 -2.63 -16.06 6.91
CA ILE A 169 -2.93 -15.66 5.53
C ILE A 169 -3.08 -16.89 4.63
N LEU A 170 -2.14 -17.84 4.67
CA LEU A 170 -2.21 -19.09 3.90
C LEU A 170 -3.43 -19.93 4.25
N LYS A 171 -3.71 -20.09 5.55
CA LYS A 171 -4.90 -20.81 6.02
C LYS A 171 -6.18 -20.17 5.47
N THR A 172 -6.27 -18.84 5.52
CA THR A 172 -7.41 -18.10 5.01
C THR A 172 -7.53 -18.23 3.49
N LEU A 173 -6.41 -18.16 2.75
CA LEU A 173 -6.38 -18.39 1.30
C LEU A 173 -6.89 -19.79 0.93
N ASN A 174 -6.43 -20.84 1.62
CA ASN A 174 -6.92 -22.20 1.38
C ASN A 174 -8.41 -22.38 1.71
N GLN A 175 -8.92 -21.67 2.71
CA GLN A 175 -10.35 -21.70 3.04
C GLN A 175 -11.19 -21.00 1.97
N LEU A 176 -10.70 -19.90 1.41
CA LEU A 176 -11.36 -19.14 0.34
C LEU A 176 -11.24 -19.85 -1.02
N TYR A 177 -10.10 -20.47 -1.29
CA TYR A 177 -9.75 -21.11 -2.57
C TYR A 177 -9.11 -22.49 -2.34
N PRO A 178 -9.92 -23.54 -2.05
CA PRO A 178 -9.40 -24.87 -1.72
C PRO A 178 -8.59 -25.54 -2.85
N THR A 179 -8.78 -25.10 -4.10
CA THR A 179 -8.06 -25.62 -5.28
C THR A 179 -6.57 -25.27 -5.28
N LEU A 180 -6.16 -24.25 -4.52
CA LEU A 180 -4.75 -23.84 -4.43
C LEU A 180 -3.86 -24.91 -3.79
N GLY A 181 -4.43 -25.77 -2.92
CA GLY A 181 -3.70 -26.87 -2.28
C GLY A 181 -2.45 -26.43 -1.51
N LEU A 182 -2.43 -25.22 -0.95
CA LEU A 182 -1.23 -24.65 -0.32
C LEU A 182 -0.88 -25.47 0.93
N GLN A 183 0.23 -26.21 0.87
CA GLN A 183 0.79 -26.83 2.07
C GLN A 183 1.71 -25.82 2.73
N SER A 184 1.53 -25.54 4.02
CA SER A 184 2.49 -24.71 4.76
C SER A 184 3.80 -25.49 4.90
N LYS A 185 4.71 -25.36 3.94
CA LYS A 185 6.12 -25.69 4.16
C LYS A 185 6.79 -24.53 4.89
N CYS A 186 6.26 -24.16 6.06
CA CYS A 186 7.04 -23.35 6.97
C CYS A 186 8.00 -24.33 7.64
N GLU A 187 9.27 -24.30 7.27
CA GLU A 187 10.28 -24.91 8.14
C GLU A 187 10.13 -24.19 9.48
N GLU A 188 9.76 -24.94 10.52
CA GLU A 188 9.88 -24.47 11.90
C GLU A 188 11.36 -24.29 12.14
N ASP A 189 11.86 -23.09 11.85
CA ASP A 189 13.29 -22.75 11.85
C ASP A 189 13.88 -22.74 13.27
N GLY A 190 13.23 -23.39 14.25
CA GLY A 190 13.52 -23.34 15.68
C GLY A 190 13.41 -21.95 16.30
N LYS A 191 13.07 -20.93 15.50
CA LYS A 191 12.97 -19.54 15.92
C LYS A 191 11.71 -19.34 16.75
N PRO A 192 11.79 -18.62 17.88
CA PRO A 192 10.62 -18.34 18.68
C PRO A 192 9.57 -17.62 17.84
N VAL A 193 8.32 -18.09 17.92
CA VAL A 193 7.16 -17.44 17.30
C VAL A 193 7.22 -15.95 17.67
N GLU A 194 7.34 -15.08 16.66
CA GLU A 194 7.32 -13.64 16.90
C GLU A 194 6.06 -13.28 17.69
N ARG A 195 6.23 -12.51 18.76
CA ARG A 195 5.08 -12.06 19.55
C ARG A 195 4.20 -11.18 18.66
N ILE A 196 3.01 -11.67 18.34
CA ILE A 196 1.98 -10.88 17.67
C ILE A 196 1.63 -9.72 18.59
N PHE A 197 1.88 -8.50 18.13
CA PHE A 197 1.49 -7.28 18.82
C PHE A 197 0.31 -6.62 18.12
N LYS A 198 -0.43 -5.81 18.87
CA LYS A 198 -1.52 -5.00 18.32
C LYS A 198 -1.01 -3.61 17.99
N VAL A 199 -1.46 -3.07 16.86
CA VAL A 199 -1.25 -1.66 16.50
C VAL A 199 -2.50 -0.89 16.90
N SER A 200 -2.33 0.28 17.54
CA SER A 200 -3.47 1.11 17.92
C SER A 200 -4.21 1.61 16.68
N GLN A 201 -5.54 1.51 16.73
CA GLN A 201 -6.45 1.99 15.70
C GLN A 201 -7.20 3.26 16.15
N GLU A 202 -6.94 3.76 17.35
CA GLU A 202 -7.73 4.83 17.98
C GLU A 202 -7.74 6.10 17.14
N LYS A 203 -6.56 6.56 16.71
CA LYS A 203 -6.45 7.74 15.84
C LYS A 203 -7.09 7.54 14.47
N ALA A 204 -6.92 6.37 13.85
CA ALA A 204 -7.60 6.11 12.57
C ALA A 204 -9.12 6.16 12.73
N ARG A 205 -9.65 5.57 13.80
CA ARG A 205 -11.08 5.62 14.13
C ARG A 205 -11.56 7.03 14.47
N SER A 206 -10.71 7.89 15.02
CA SER A 206 -11.07 9.31 15.25
C SER A 206 -11.24 10.10 13.96
N LEU A 207 -10.72 9.62 12.82
CA LEU A 207 -11.02 10.14 11.48
C LEU A 207 -12.29 9.51 10.87
N GLY A 208 -13.04 8.71 11.63
CA GLY A 208 -14.22 7.99 11.12
C GLY A 208 -13.88 6.74 10.30
N VAL A 209 -12.63 6.27 10.29
CA VAL A 209 -12.26 5.04 9.58
C VAL A 209 -12.94 3.83 10.24
N SER A 210 -13.75 3.13 9.45
CA SER A 210 -14.31 1.83 9.80
C SER A 210 -13.64 0.76 8.97
N PHE A 211 -12.59 0.14 9.53
CA PHE A 211 -11.76 -0.80 8.78
C PHE A 211 -12.54 -1.96 8.18
N ILE A 212 -12.28 -2.22 6.90
CA ILE A 212 -12.80 -3.37 6.17
C ILE A 212 -12.08 -4.63 6.68
N PRO A 213 -12.80 -5.75 6.93
CA PRO A 213 -12.16 -7.01 7.31
C PRO A 213 -11.12 -7.45 6.28
N TRP A 214 -9.90 -7.75 6.72
CA TRP A 214 -8.79 -8.07 5.82
C TRP A 214 -9.06 -9.30 4.95
N GLU A 215 -9.90 -10.24 5.40
CA GLU A 215 -10.29 -11.43 4.64
C GLU A 215 -11.12 -11.06 3.40
N LEU A 216 -11.92 -9.98 3.49
CA LEU A 216 -12.66 -9.44 2.34
C LEU A 216 -11.70 -8.78 1.35
N GLY A 217 -10.79 -7.94 1.85
CA GLY A 217 -9.75 -7.32 1.01
C GLY A 217 -8.84 -8.35 0.34
N LEU A 218 -8.50 -9.44 1.04
CA LEU A 218 -7.76 -10.58 0.51
C LEU A 218 -8.54 -11.29 -0.60
N ARG A 219 -9.84 -11.53 -0.43
CA ARG A 219 -10.67 -12.13 -1.48
C ARG A 219 -10.70 -11.24 -2.73
N GLU A 220 -10.96 -9.96 -2.55
CA GLU A 220 -11.13 -9.02 -3.67
C GLU A 220 -9.84 -8.76 -4.44
N ILE A 221 -8.67 -8.75 -3.79
CA ILE A 221 -7.41 -8.66 -4.52
C ILE A 221 -7.18 -9.90 -5.40
N ILE A 222 -7.53 -11.10 -4.91
CA ILE A 222 -7.42 -12.35 -5.69
C ILE A 222 -8.36 -12.34 -6.88
N GLU A 223 -9.63 -11.94 -6.67
CA GLU A 223 -10.59 -11.82 -7.78
C GLU A 223 -10.14 -10.76 -8.79
N SER A 224 -9.63 -9.61 -8.32
CA SER A 224 -9.11 -8.57 -9.22
C SER A 224 -7.89 -9.04 -10.03
N LEU A 225 -7.01 -9.86 -9.44
CA LEU A 225 -5.89 -10.49 -10.15
C LEU A 225 -6.36 -11.49 -11.22
N LYS A 226 -7.42 -12.26 -10.93
CA LYS A 226 -8.04 -13.19 -11.90
C LYS A 226 -8.70 -12.44 -13.06
N GLU A 227 -9.52 -11.43 -12.75
CA GLU A 227 -10.21 -10.59 -13.75
C GLU A 227 -9.23 -9.92 -14.71
N LYS A 228 -8.05 -9.53 -14.23
CA LYS A 228 -6.99 -8.90 -15.03
C LYS A 228 -6.01 -9.91 -15.67
N GLY A 229 -6.23 -11.22 -15.50
CA GLY A 229 -5.43 -12.28 -16.12
C GLY A 229 -4.04 -12.49 -15.51
N PHE A 230 -3.77 -11.96 -14.32
CA PHE A 230 -2.50 -12.15 -13.62
C PHE A 230 -2.43 -13.46 -12.82
N LEU A 231 -3.59 -14.07 -12.56
CA LEU A 231 -3.72 -15.26 -11.74
C LEU A 231 -4.74 -16.23 -12.35
N SER A 232 -4.39 -17.51 -12.38
CA SER A 232 -5.27 -18.59 -12.80
C SER A 232 -5.20 -19.70 -11.75
N ILE A 233 -6.27 -19.85 -10.96
CA ILE A 233 -6.36 -20.73 -9.78
C ILE A 233 -7.73 -21.40 -9.65
#